data_AF-A0A3E0G5Z1-F1
#
_entry.id   AF-A0A3E0G5Z1-F1
#
_cell.length_a   1.000
_cell.length_b   1.000
_cell.length_c   1.000
_cell.angle_alpha   90.00
_cell.angle_beta   90.00
_cell.angle_gamma   90.00
#
_symmetry.space_group_name_H-M   'P 1'
#
loop_
_entity.id
_entity.type
_entity.pdbx_description
1 polymer ?
#
loop_
_entity_poly.entity_id
_entity_poly.type
_entity_poly.pdbx_seq_one_letter_code
_entity_poly.pdbx_strand_id
1 'polypeptide(L)'
;MLQVSGSILFCGLTSVTLLIMDRAGILDGQSRAAEALIKIIRTRIPAMEWLIATDVPCYVYGSLGYKFRNSEDYIKMTHCAERLGMQLKVIPPQWRWVGVGTELADPGATRFKSDFEDYRIQGVYHGVQVSLWGAAREGTAKNTTVPKLKSRQARQARRARLRDPAVTAQLQALTVMIGLLSADLPPVCWRIDPPENHEPQLDVKIDTFRRRSQARAELIQWAEFLGTPIHYEPSDVYHNLHTSGYNSAQVTTHVDGVSITITATLRRPLSDMRPWQALRRRFTRTAGSKPTTTR
;
A
#
# COMPACT_ATOMS: atom_id res chain seq x y z
N MET A 1 -5.38 -21.58 37.91
CA MET A 1 -6.27 -21.17 36.81
C MET A 1 -5.82 -19.82 36.31
N LEU A 2 -4.96 -19.79 35.28
CA LEU A 2 -4.42 -18.56 34.69
C LEU A 2 -4.93 -18.49 33.25
N GLN A 3 -5.82 -17.53 33.02
CA GLN A 3 -6.42 -17.23 31.73
C GLN A 3 -5.37 -16.45 30.92
N VAL A 4 -4.79 -17.11 29.93
CA VAL A 4 -3.79 -16.54 29.02
C VAL A 4 -4.53 -15.71 27.96
N SER A 5 -4.61 -14.40 28.16
CA SER A 5 -5.04 -13.45 27.13
C SER A 5 -3.80 -12.89 26.43
N GLY A 6 -3.39 -13.54 25.33
CA GLY A 6 -2.34 -13.06 24.44
C GLY A 6 -2.86 -11.96 23.53
N SER A 7 -2.45 -10.72 23.78
CA SER A 7 -2.73 -9.58 22.90
C SER A 7 -1.71 -9.55 21.77
N ILE A 8 -2.04 -10.23 20.67
CA ILE A 8 -1.32 -10.13 19.40
C ILE A 8 -1.75 -8.84 18.71
N LEU A 9 -0.82 -7.88 18.56
CA LEU A 9 -0.97 -6.76 17.64
C LEU A 9 -0.56 -7.22 16.23
N PHE A 10 -1.39 -8.06 15.62
CA PHE A 10 -1.36 -8.41 14.21
C PHE A 10 -2.82 -8.50 13.75
N CYS A 11 -3.11 -7.83 12.64
CA CYS A 11 -4.18 -8.12 11.69
C CYS A 11 -5.57 -8.50 12.24
N GLY A 12 -6.59 -7.72 11.86
CA GLY A 12 -7.97 -8.21 11.77
C GLY A 12 -8.16 -9.25 10.66
N LEU A 13 -7.31 -10.28 10.62
CA LEU A 13 -7.43 -11.52 9.87
C LEU A 13 -7.54 -12.65 10.91
N THR A 14 -8.73 -12.83 11.47
CA THR A 14 -9.08 -14.10 12.12
C THR A 14 -9.06 -15.18 11.05
N SER A 15 -8.12 -16.12 11.16
CA SER A 15 -7.99 -17.35 10.37
C SER A 15 -8.40 -17.24 8.91
N VAL A 16 -7.59 -16.57 8.09
CA VAL A 16 -7.57 -16.88 6.67
C VAL A 16 -6.60 -18.03 6.50
N THR A 17 -7.15 -19.21 6.26
CA THR A 17 -6.40 -20.32 5.64
C THR A 17 -5.55 -19.72 4.55
N LEU A 18 -4.22 -19.80 4.70
CA LEU A 18 -3.26 -19.31 3.73
C LEU A 18 -3.39 -20.21 2.49
N LEU A 19 -4.40 -19.94 1.68
CA LEU A 19 -4.62 -20.59 0.40
C LEU A 19 -3.37 -20.30 -0.41
N ILE A 20 -2.60 -21.33 -0.73
CA ILE A 20 -1.54 -21.25 -1.73
C ILE A 20 -2.28 -21.02 -3.05
N MET A 21 -2.53 -19.75 -3.36
CA MET A 21 -3.15 -19.34 -4.60
C MET A 21 -2.07 -19.30 -5.69
N ASP A 22 -2.40 -19.85 -6.83
CA ASP A 22 -1.58 -19.67 -8.02
C ASP A 22 -1.65 -18.22 -8.52
N ARG A 23 -0.74 -17.88 -9.43
CA ARG A 23 -0.64 -16.54 -10.02
C ARG A 23 -1.98 -16.09 -10.61
N ALA A 24 -2.65 -16.98 -11.34
CA ALA A 24 -3.91 -16.69 -12.02
C ALA A 24 -5.01 -16.32 -11.01
N GLY A 25 -5.15 -17.08 -9.93
CA GLY A 25 -6.12 -16.79 -8.88
C GLY A 25 -5.86 -15.46 -8.18
N ILE A 26 -4.59 -15.08 -7.96
CA ILE A 26 -4.24 -13.78 -7.38
C ILE A 26 -4.64 -12.65 -8.33
N LEU A 27 -4.24 -12.73 -9.61
CA LEU A 27 -4.54 -11.69 -10.61
C LEU A 27 -6.05 -11.52 -10.83
N ASP A 28 -6.79 -12.62 -10.91
CA ASP A 28 -8.26 -12.63 -10.99
C ASP A 28 -8.90 -11.98 -9.74
N GLY A 29 -8.38 -12.31 -8.55
CA GLY A 29 -8.80 -11.68 -7.31
C GLY A 29 -8.56 -10.16 -7.26
N GLN A 30 -7.42 -9.72 -7.77
CA GLN A 30 -7.05 -8.30 -7.88
C GLN A 30 -7.90 -7.57 -8.93
N SER A 31 -8.23 -8.22 -10.05
CA SER A 31 -9.10 -7.67 -11.08
C SER A 31 -10.49 -7.38 -10.52
N ARG A 32 -11.11 -8.37 -9.84
CA ARG A 32 -12.40 -8.17 -9.15
C ARG A 32 -12.34 -7.05 -8.11
N ALA A 33 -11.26 -6.99 -7.33
CA ALA A 33 -11.05 -5.94 -6.33
C ALA A 33 -10.98 -4.54 -6.98
N ALA A 34 -10.25 -4.39 -8.09
CA ALA A 34 -10.16 -3.14 -8.84
C ALA A 34 -11.52 -2.71 -9.42
N GLU A 35 -12.28 -3.64 -10.01
CA GLU A 35 -13.62 -3.36 -10.52
C GLU A 35 -14.59 -2.93 -9.41
N ALA A 36 -14.56 -3.60 -8.26
CA ALA A 36 -15.35 -3.22 -7.09
C ALA A 36 -14.93 -1.83 -6.60
N LEU A 37 -13.64 -1.53 -6.58
CA LEU A 37 -13.13 -0.22 -6.17
C LEU A 37 -13.58 0.91 -7.13
N ILE A 38 -13.60 0.68 -8.45
CA ILE A 38 -14.20 1.62 -9.41
C ILE A 38 -15.67 1.90 -9.06
N LYS A 39 -16.46 0.88 -8.74
CA LYS A 39 -17.87 1.05 -8.34
C LYS A 39 -17.99 1.82 -7.02
N ILE A 40 -17.11 1.55 -6.06
CA ILE A 40 -17.03 2.23 -4.77
C ILE A 40 -16.74 3.72 -4.96
N ILE A 41 -15.70 4.07 -5.73
CA ILE A 41 -15.35 5.48 -6.01
C ILE A 41 -16.51 6.20 -6.72
N ARG A 42 -17.18 5.53 -7.65
CA ARG A 42 -18.38 6.06 -8.35
C ARG A 42 -19.57 6.34 -7.41
N THR A 43 -19.59 5.80 -6.18
CA THR A 43 -20.61 6.16 -5.17
C THR A 43 -20.44 7.59 -4.60
N ARG A 44 -19.34 8.26 -4.98
CA ARG A 44 -18.93 9.62 -4.55
C ARG A 44 -18.47 9.71 -3.11
N ILE A 45 -17.82 8.66 -2.64
CA ILE A 45 -16.96 8.77 -1.46
C ILE A 45 -15.75 9.67 -1.78
N PRO A 46 -15.10 10.28 -0.75
CA PRO A 46 -13.90 11.08 -0.96
C PRO A 46 -12.76 10.26 -1.58
N ALA A 47 -11.87 10.92 -2.32
CA ALA A 47 -10.59 10.33 -2.69
C ALA A 47 -9.79 10.01 -1.41
N MET A 48 -9.20 8.82 -1.37
CA MET A 48 -8.48 8.30 -0.22
C MET A 48 -7.45 7.27 -0.67
N GLU A 49 -6.52 6.88 0.20
CA GLU A 49 -5.56 5.83 -0.11
C GLU A 49 -6.29 4.49 -0.22
N TRP A 50 -5.99 3.73 -1.27
CA TRP A 50 -6.48 2.37 -1.45
C TRP A 50 -5.33 1.39 -1.61
N LEU A 51 -5.53 0.18 -1.11
CA LEU A 51 -4.59 -0.93 -1.18
C LEU A 51 -5.32 -2.19 -1.66
N ILE A 52 -4.78 -2.82 -2.69
CA ILE A 52 -5.16 -4.15 -3.16
C ILE A 52 -3.95 -5.05 -2.98
N ALA A 53 -4.00 -5.85 -1.92
CA ALA A 53 -2.89 -6.73 -1.53
C ALA A 53 -2.86 -8.02 -2.37
N THR A 54 -1.74 -8.75 -2.30
CA THR A 54 -1.57 -10.04 -2.99
C THR A 54 -1.98 -11.24 -2.15
N ASP A 55 -2.07 -11.07 -0.84
CA ASP A 55 -2.22 -12.16 0.14
C ASP A 55 -3.66 -12.42 0.56
N VAL A 56 -4.57 -11.47 0.31
CA VAL A 56 -5.99 -11.63 0.56
C VAL A 56 -6.72 -11.48 -0.78
N PRO A 57 -7.26 -12.57 -1.34
CA PRO A 57 -7.99 -12.49 -2.60
C PRO A 57 -9.23 -11.63 -2.43
N CYS A 58 -9.57 -10.88 -3.48
CA CYS A 58 -10.80 -10.09 -3.52
C CYS A 58 -10.95 -9.16 -2.30
N TYR A 59 -9.86 -8.51 -1.90
CA TYR A 59 -9.83 -7.60 -0.77
C TYR A 59 -9.36 -6.20 -1.17
N VAL A 60 -10.10 -5.20 -0.72
CA VAL A 60 -9.74 -3.79 -0.88
C VAL A 60 -9.68 -3.16 0.51
N TYR A 61 -8.54 -2.56 0.82
CA TYR A 61 -8.36 -1.74 2.01
C TYR A 61 -8.30 -0.27 1.62
N GLY A 62 -9.01 0.60 2.34
CA GLY A 62 -8.93 2.05 2.16
C GLY A 62 -8.61 2.76 3.45
N SER A 63 -7.89 3.88 3.36
CA SER A 63 -7.45 4.69 4.48
C SER A 63 -7.59 6.18 4.15
N LEU A 64 -8.14 6.96 5.08
CA LEU A 64 -8.16 8.43 4.95
C LEU A 64 -6.80 9.10 5.21
N GLY A 65 -5.76 8.32 5.50
CA GLY A 65 -4.45 8.79 5.93
C GLY A 65 -4.43 9.23 7.40
N TYR A 66 -3.24 9.30 7.99
CA TYR A 66 -3.06 9.77 9.36
C TYR A 66 -2.91 11.30 9.37
N LYS A 67 -4.02 12.03 9.39
CA LYS A 67 -4.00 13.46 9.72
C LYS A 67 -4.60 13.63 11.11
N PHE A 68 -3.77 14.07 12.05
CA PHE A 68 -4.19 14.17 13.44
C PHE A 68 -5.13 15.37 13.62
N ARG A 69 -6.33 15.09 14.17
CA ARG A 69 -7.37 16.02 14.69
C ARG A 69 -8.40 16.55 13.68
N ASN A 70 -9.41 15.75 13.30
CA ASN A 70 -10.48 16.28 12.47
C ASN A 70 -11.81 15.57 12.74
N SER A 71 -12.81 16.29 13.24
CA SER A 71 -14.22 15.89 13.17
C SER A 71 -14.66 15.62 11.72
N GLU A 72 -13.97 16.23 10.77
CA GLU A 72 -14.14 16.02 9.33
C GLU A 72 -13.93 14.56 8.91
N ASP A 73 -12.95 13.85 9.47
CA ASP A 73 -12.66 12.47 9.07
C ASP A 73 -13.70 11.50 9.63
N TYR A 74 -14.20 11.75 10.84
CA TYR A 74 -15.38 11.04 11.37
C TYR A 74 -16.62 11.27 10.48
N ILE A 75 -16.86 12.51 10.05
CA ILE A 75 -17.96 12.84 9.14
C ILE A 75 -17.78 12.13 7.78
N LYS A 76 -16.56 12.13 7.21
CA LYS A 76 -16.23 11.40 5.98
C LYS A 76 -16.51 9.92 6.13
N MET A 77 -16.02 9.28 7.20
CA MET A 77 -16.26 7.86 7.47
C MET A 77 -17.74 7.56 7.64
N THR A 78 -18.49 8.39 8.34
CA THR A 78 -19.95 8.22 8.47
C THR A 78 -20.64 8.26 7.11
N HIS A 79 -20.26 9.21 6.25
CA HIS A 79 -20.78 9.28 4.89
C HIS A 79 -20.34 8.10 4.01
N CYS A 80 -19.11 7.61 4.14
CA CYS A 80 -18.66 6.41 3.44
C CYS A 80 -19.49 5.19 3.84
N ALA A 81 -19.73 5.01 5.14
CA ALA A 81 -20.55 3.91 5.67
C ALA A 81 -21.96 3.94 5.07
N GLU A 82 -22.61 5.10 5.08
CA GLU A 82 -23.93 5.27 4.49
C GLU A 82 -23.95 5.00 2.98
N ARG A 83 -22.92 5.45 2.24
CA ARG A 83 -22.82 5.25 0.79
C ARG A 83 -22.60 3.80 0.39
N LEU A 84 -21.84 3.08 1.20
CA LEU A 84 -21.56 1.67 0.99
C LEU A 84 -22.68 0.77 1.54
N GLY A 85 -23.66 1.33 2.26
CA GLY A 85 -24.68 0.54 2.95
C GLY A 85 -24.10 -0.32 4.08
N MET A 86 -23.02 0.15 4.71
CA MET A 86 -22.26 -0.58 5.73
C MET A 86 -22.33 0.14 7.08
N GLN A 87 -22.08 -0.59 8.16
CA GLN A 87 -22.01 -0.02 9.49
C GLN A 87 -20.63 0.59 9.78
N LEU A 88 -20.61 1.81 10.30
CA LEU A 88 -19.42 2.39 10.92
C LEU A 88 -19.27 1.86 12.35
N LYS A 89 -18.14 1.23 12.66
CA LYS A 89 -17.76 0.82 14.01
C LYS A 89 -16.78 1.83 14.59
N VAL A 90 -17.08 2.33 15.77
CA VAL A 90 -16.16 3.15 16.57
C VAL A 90 -15.50 2.25 17.60
N ILE A 91 -14.18 2.13 17.51
CA ILE A 91 -13.36 1.30 18.39
C ILE A 91 -12.70 2.25 19.40
N PRO A 92 -13.01 2.12 20.70
CA PRO A 92 -12.45 3.00 21.71
C PRO A 92 -10.93 2.80 21.82
N PRO A 93 -10.18 3.80 22.30
CA PRO A 93 -8.74 3.68 22.44
C PRO A 93 -8.37 2.53 23.38
N GLN A 94 -7.44 1.70 22.93
CA GLN A 94 -6.97 0.53 23.66
C GLN A 94 -5.56 0.77 24.20
N TRP A 95 -5.26 0.11 25.33
CA TRP A 95 -3.91 0.02 25.83
C TRP A 95 -3.07 -0.85 24.90
N ARG A 96 -1.95 -0.33 24.42
CA ARG A 96 -1.00 -1.03 23.56
C ARG A 96 0.35 -1.09 24.26
N TRP A 97 1.07 -2.17 24.02
CA TRP A 97 2.48 -2.30 24.40
C TRP A 97 3.32 -1.91 23.19
N VAL A 98 4.29 -1.03 23.38
CA VAL A 98 5.36 -0.75 22.40
C VAL A 98 6.68 -1.15 23.04
N GLY A 99 7.35 -2.11 22.42
CA GLY A 99 8.69 -2.58 22.78
C GLY A 99 9.55 -2.72 21.51
N VAL A 100 10.86 -2.97 21.68
CA VAL A 100 11.80 -3.15 20.58
C VAL A 100 11.72 -4.56 19.98
N GLY A 101 11.11 -5.51 20.70
CA GLY A 101 10.77 -6.85 20.21
C GLY A 101 9.27 -7.14 20.11
N THR A 102 8.92 -8.15 19.32
CA THR A 102 7.55 -8.66 19.08
C THR A 102 6.95 -9.45 20.25
N GLU A 103 7.55 -9.43 21.44
CA GLU A 103 7.09 -10.20 22.60
C GLU A 103 6.68 -9.30 23.77
N LEU A 104 5.54 -9.63 24.39
CA LEU A 104 4.89 -8.93 25.50
C LEU A 104 5.70 -8.89 26.81
N ALA A 105 6.91 -9.47 26.83
CA ALA A 105 7.76 -9.63 28.00
C ALA A 105 9.15 -8.95 27.86
N ASP A 106 9.28 -8.01 26.94
CA ASP A 106 10.52 -7.23 26.80
C ASP A 106 10.61 -6.20 27.95
N PRO A 107 11.70 -6.17 28.76
CA PRO A 107 11.85 -5.25 29.90
C PRO A 107 11.80 -3.75 29.52
N GLY A 108 11.94 -3.43 28.23
CA GLY A 108 11.79 -2.08 27.69
C GLY A 108 10.39 -1.75 27.13
N ALA A 109 9.43 -2.67 27.20
CA ALA A 109 8.10 -2.44 26.65
C ALA A 109 7.32 -1.43 27.49
N THR A 110 6.96 -0.29 26.89
CA THR A 110 6.13 0.73 27.53
C THR A 110 4.68 0.50 27.16
N ARG A 111 3.81 0.40 28.17
CA ARG A 111 2.37 0.38 27.98
C ARG A 111 1.88 1.82 27.81
N PHE A 112 1.23 2.12 26.70
CA PHE A 112 0.60 3.42 26.47
C PHE A 112 -0.86 3.22 26.05
N LYS A 113 -1.73 4.14 26.44
CA LYS A 113 -3.09 4.20 25.91
C LYS A 113 -3.00 5.05 24.64
N SER A 114 -3.55 4.57 23.54
CA SER A 114 -3.73 5.44 22.38
C SER A 114 -4.63 6.61 22.75
N ASP A 115 -4.31 7.83 22.31
CA ASP A 115 -5.20 8.99 22.46
C ASP A 115 -6.27 9.05 21.35
N PHE A 116 -6.41 7.97 20.58
CA PHE A 116 -7.22 7.89 19.37
C PHE A 116 -8.29 6.82 19.47
N GLU A 117 -9.48 7.14 18.95
CA GLU A 117 -10.50 6.16 18.62
C GLU A 117 -10.39 5.79 17.14
N ASP A 118 -10.45 4.50 16.86
CA ASP A 118 -10.34 3.98 15.50
C ASP A 118 -11.75 3.84 14.89
N TYR A 119 -11.86 4.16 13.61
CA TYR A 119 -13.09 4.06 12.83
C TYR A 119 -12.94 2.98 11.78
N ARG A 120 -13.83 2.00 11.80
CA ARG A 120 -13.79 0.88 10.86
C ARG A 120 -15.12 0.68 10.16
N ILE A 121 -15.08 0.63 8.84
CA ILE A 121 -16.18 0.13 8.01
C ILE A 121 -15.67 -1.16 7.40
N GLN A 122 -16.41 -2.25 7.56
CA GLN A 122 -16.02 -3.54 7.01
C GLN A 122 -17.26 -4.29 6.55
N GLY A 123 -17.19 -4.88 5.36
CA GLY A 123 -18.28 -5.64 4.77
C GLY A 123 -17.93 -6.20 3.40
N VAL A 124 -18.89 -6.84 2.76
CA VAL A 124 -18.76 -7.33 1.39
C VAL A 124 -19.48 -6.37 0.44
N TYR A 125 -18.81 -5.96 -0.63
CA TYR A 125 -19.37 -5.10 -1.67
C TYR A 125 -19.14 -5.75 -3.04
N HIS A 126 -20.22 -6.12 -3.74
CA HIS A 126 -20.15 -6.87 -5.01
C HIS A 126 -19.22 -8.11 -4.97
N GLY A 127 -19.27 -8.89 -3.89
CA GLY A 127 -18.46 -10.11 -3.74
C GLY A 127 -17.00 -9.88 -3.34
N VAL A 128 -16.58 -8.63 -3.14
CA VAL A 128 -15.25 -8.24 -2.67
C VAL A 128 -15.32 -7.81 -1.21
N GLN A 129 -14.40 -8.28 -0.39
CA GLN A 129 -14.27 -7.85 0.99
C GLN A 129 -13.65 -6.43 1.01
N VAL A 130 -14.35 -5.50 1.63
CA VAL A 130 -13.93 -4.10 1.75
C VAL A 130 -13.67 -3.79 3.21
N SER A 131 -12.58 -3.07 3.48
CA SER A 131 -12.31 -2.49 4.79
C SER A 131 -11.84 -1.05 4.62
N LEU A 132 -12.51 -0.11 5.28
CA LEU A 132 -12.07 1.27 5.39
C LEU A 132 -11.66 1.56 6.82
N TRP A 133 -10.58 2.31 6.96
CA TRP A 133 -10.03 2.68 8.24
C TRP A 133 -9.77 4.18 8.33
N GLY A 134 -9.96 4.71 9.52
CA GLY A 134 -9.60 6.06 9.90
C GLY A 134 -9.41 6.13 11.40
N ALA A 135 -8.87 7.23 11.89
CA ALA A 135 -8.72 7.47 13.32
C ALA A 135 -8.93 8.95 13.61
N ALA A 136 -9.45 9.25 14.80
CA ALA A 136 -9.49 10.61 15.32
C ALA A 136 -9.24 10.61 16.83
N ARG A 137 -9.13 11.80 17.41
CA ARG A 137 -8.94 11.95 18.86
C ARG A 137 -10.10 11.29 19.62
N GLU A 138 -9.81 10.67 20.76
CA GLU A 138 -10.81 10.12 21.67
C GLU A 138 -11.95 11.11 21.95
N GLY A 139 -13.20 10.65 21.80
CA GLY A 139 -14.40 11.44 22.05
C GLY A 139 -14.93 12.22 20.85
N THR A 140 -14.24 12.17 19.70
CA THR A 140 -14.67 12.87 18.48
C THR A 140 -16.05 12.39 18.02
N ALA A 141 -16.31 11.08 18.01
CA ALA A 141 -17.59 10.51 17.58
C ALA A 141 -18.76 10.94 18.47
N LYS A 142 -18.52 11.13 19.78
CA LYS A 142 -19.54 11.58 20.74
C LYS A 142 -19.86 13.08 20.59
N ASN A 143 -18.86 13.88 20.24
CA ASN A 143 -18.96 15.34 20.21
C ASN A 143 -19.23 15.92 18.82
N THR A 144 -19.25 15.08 17.77
CA THR A 144 -19.42 15.54 16.39
C THR A 144 -20.84 15.31 15.90
N THR A 145 -21.54 16.40 15.58
CA THR A 145 -22.82 16.34 14.89
C THR A 145 -22.60 16.12 13.40
N VAL A 146 -23.08 15.00 12.86
CA VAL A 146 -22.99 14.70 11.42
C VAL A 146 -24.09 15.46 10.68
N PRO A 147 -23.76 16.33 9.71
CA PRO A 147 -24.76 17.05 8.92
C PRO A 147 -25.66 16.08 8.15
N LYS A 148 -26.99 16.25 8.26
CA LYS A 148 -27.94 15.45 7.48
C LYS A 148 -27.76 15.73 5.98
N LEU A 149 -27.59 14.68 5.19
CA LEU A 149 -27.41 14.74 3.72
C LEU A 149 -28.54 15.41 2.93
N LYS A 150 -29.69 15.70 3.57
CA LYS A 150 -30.85 16.34 2.94
C LYS A 150 -30.77 17.87 2.92
N SER A 151 -29.78 18.51 3.55
CA SER A 151 -29.66 19.96 3.52
C SER A 151 -29.37 20.48 2.10
N ARG A 152 -29.84 21.70 1.79
CA ARG A 152 -29.61 22.35 0.48
C ARG A 152 -28.11 22.51 0.18
N GLN A 153 -27.30 22.75 1.23
CA GLN A 153 -25.83 22.76 1.16
C GLN A 153 -25.22 21.38 0.86
N ALA A 154 -25.73 20.30 1.46
CA ALA A 154 -25.27 18.93 1.17
C ALA A 154 -25.55 18.52 -0.29
N ARG A 155 -26.68 18.99 -0.86
CA ARG A 155 -26.99 18.78 -2.29
C ARG A 155 -26.02 19.53 -3.21
N GLN A 156 -25.61 20.75 -2.86
CA GLN A 156 -24.67 21.55 -3.65
C GLN A 156 -23.25 20.99 -3.56
N ALA A 157 -22.79 20.61 -2.36
CA ALA A 157 -21.52 19.89 -2.16
C ALA A 157 -21.49 18.56 -2.93
N ARG A 158 -22.62 17.82 -2.99
CA ARG A 158 -22.75 16.58 -3.77
C ARG A 158 -22.67 16.78 -5.28
N ARG A 159 -23.08 17.95 -5.79
CA ARG A 159 -22.94 18.31 -7.22
C ARG A 159 -21.52 18.71 -7.56
N ALA A 160 -20.83 19.43 -6.67
CA ALA A 160 -19.42 19.80 -6.86
C ALA A 160 -18.49 18.58 -6.94
N ARG A 161 -18.76 17.52 -6.15
CA ARG A 161 -17.98 16.26 -6.16
C ARG A 161 -18.07 15.44 -7.45
N LEU A 162 -18.98 15.75 -8.38
CA LEU A 162 -19.04 15.07 -9.67
C LEU A 162 -17.88 15.44 -10.61
N ARG A 163 -17.18 16.54 -10.32
CA ARG A 163 -16.03 17.02 -11.08
C ARG A 163 -14.77 17.08 -10.22
N ASP A 164 -14.70 16.24 -9.20
CA ASP A 164 -13.53 16.16 -8.33
C ASP A 164 -12.34 15.61 -9.16
N PRO A 165 -11.29 16.43 -9.42
CA PRO A 165 -10.14 15.99 -10.19
C PRO A 165 -9.42 14.81 -9.54
N ALA A 166 -9.42 14.74 -8.20
CA ALA A 166 -8.78 13.64 -7.48
C ALA A 166 -9.51 12.31 -7.70
N VAL A 167 -10.85 12.34 -7.71
CA VAL A 167 -11.66 11.15 -8.04
C VAL A 167 -11.44 10.73 -9.49
N THR A 168 -11.34 11.68 -10.41
CA THR A 168 -11.07 11.40 -11.83
C THR A 168 -9.72 10.73 -12.01
N ALA A 169 -8.67 11.25 -11.38
CA ALA A 169 -7.33 10.69 -11.40
C ALA A 169 -7.27 9.26 -10.83
N GLN A 170 -7.94 9.00 -9.71
CA GLN A 170 -8.01 7.63 -9.15
C GLN A 170 -8.74 6.66 -10.08
N LEU A 171 -9.80 7.09 -10.76
CA LEU A 171 -10.50 6.27 -11.75
C LEU A 171 -9.64 5.98 -12.98
N GLN A 172 -8.85 6.96 -13.44
CA GLN A 172 -7.88 6.76 -14.53
C GLN A 172 -6.79 5.75 -14.12
N ALA A 173 -6.19 5.93 -12.93
CA ALA A 173 -5.21 5.01 -12.39
C ALA A 173 -5.76 3.58 -12.29
N LEU A 174 -6.98 3.40 -11.78
CA LEU A 174 -7.63 2.09 -11.70
C LEU A 174 -7.89 1.46 -13.08
N THR A 175 -8.21 2.27 -14.08
CA THR A 175 -8.43 1.78 -15.44
C THR A 175 -7.13 1.23 -16.03
N VAL A 176 -6.01 1.95 -15.83
CA VAL A 176 -4.67 1.47 -16.24
C VAL A 176 -4.27 0.22 -15.47
N MET A 177 -4.51 0.18 -14.16
CA MET A 177 -4.26 -1.01 -13.33
C MET A 177 -4.98 -2.25 -13.89
N ILE A 178 -6.25 -2.15 -14.26
CA ILE A 178 -7.00 -3.27 -14.87
C ILE A 178 -6.36 -3.73 -16.18
N GLY A 179 -5.93 -2.78 -17.02
CA GLY A 179 -5.17 -3.09 -18.23
C GLY A 179 -3.89 -3.88 -17.92
N LEU A 180 -3.11 -3.45 -16.93
CA LEU A 180 -1.88 -4.13 -16.51
C LEU A 180 -2.12 -5.51 -15.90
N LEU A 181 -3.23 -5.70 -15.17
CA LEU A 181 -3.59 -7.00 -14.60
C LEU A 181 -3.88 -8.06 -15.68
N SER A 182 -4.21 -7.64 -16.90
CA SER A 182 -4.40 -8.57 -18.04
C SER A 182 -3.09 -9.08 -18.64
N ALA A 183 -1.95 -8.49 -18.30
CA ALA A 183 -0.67 -8.71 -18.99
C ALA A 183 0.14 -9.95 -18.52
N ASP A 184 -0.48 -10.89 -17.79
CA ASP A 184 0.20 -12.06 -17.17
C ASP A 184 1.54 -11.68 -16.53
N LEU A 185 1.55 -10.62 -15.70
CA LEU A 185 2.71 -10.12 -14.97
C LEU A 185 2.75 -10.66 -13.54
N PRO A 186 3.93 -10.66 -12.87
CA PRO A 186 4.00 -11.08 -11.49
C PRO A 186 3.05 -10.25 -10.62
N PRO A 187 2.27 -10.88 -9.71
CA PRO A 187 1.32 -10.14 -8.91
C PRO A 187 2.03 -9.21 -7.94
N VAL A 188 1.44 -8.06 -7.69
CA VAL A 188 2.03 -6.98 -6.90
C VAL A 188 0.99 -6.39 -5.97
N CYS A 189 1.44 -5.78 -4.88
CA CYS A 189 0.57 -5.01 -4.01
C CYS A 189 0.34 -3.64 -4.66
N TRP A 190 -0.91 -3.30 -4.94
CA TRP A 190 -1.27 -2.04 -5.58
C TRP A 190 -1.67 -1.02 -4.52
N ARG A 191 -1.05 0.14 -4.55
CA ARG A 191 -1.44 1.32 -3.78
C ARG A 191 -1.91 2.41 -4.73
N ILE A 192 -3.09 2.94 -4.46
CA ILE A 192 -3.70 4.04 -5.21
C ILE A 192 -3.86 5.17 -4.22
N ASP A 193 -2.86 6.05 -4.18
CA ASP A 193 -2.84 7.18 -3.26
C ASP A 193 -3.84 8.27 -3.70
N PRO A 194 -4.30 9.12 -2.77
CA PRO A 194 -4.92 10.38 -3.16
C PRO A 194 -3.87 11.19 -3.95
N PRO A 195 -4.20 11.71 -5.13
CA PRO A 195 -3.22 12.41 -5.94
C PRO A 195 -2.84 13.74 -5.29
N GLU A 196 -1.55 13.96 -5.05
CA GLU A 196 -1.05 15.18 -4.39
C GLU A 196 -1.25 16.43 -5.27
N ASN A 197 -1.17 16.27 -6.59
CA ASN A 197 -1.34 17.33 -7.60
C ASN A 197 -2.53 17.08 -8.56
N HIS A 198 -3.48 16.21 -8.18
CA HIS A 198 -4.55 15.74 -9.05
C HIS A 198 -4.10 14.94 -10.28
N GLU A 199 -2.83 14.51 -10.33
CA GLU A 199 -2.32 13.65 -11.38
C GLU A 199 -2.57 12.16 -11.05
N PRO A 200 -2.98 11.34 -12.02
CA PRO A 200 -3.19 9.92 -11.80
C PRO A 200 -1.85 9.21 -11.60
N GLN A 201 -1.75 8.42 -10.52
CA GLN A 201 -0.55 7.67 -10.18
C GLN A 201 -0.89 6.29 -9.63
N LEU A 202 -0.02 5.32 -9.88
CA LEU A 202 -0.05 3.99 -9.33
C LEU A 202 1.29 3.69 -8.64
N ASP A 203 1.23 3.52 -7.33
CA ASP A 203 2.37 3.05 -6.55
C ASP A 203 2.22 1.57 -6.31
N VAL A 204 3.25 0.82 -6.69
CA VAL A 204 3.18 -0.63 -6.75
C VAL A 204 4.33 -1.20 -5.96
N LYS A 205 4.06 -2.20 -5.14
CA LYS A 205 5.08 -2.85 -4.31
C LYS A 205 5.12 -4.35 -4.55
N ILE A 206 6.31 -4.86 -4.84
CA ILE A 206 6.61 -6.28 -4.73
C ILE A 206 6.87 -6.58 -3.25
N ASP A 207 6.05 -7.42 -2.62
CA ASP A 207 6.22 -7.79 -1.20
C ASP A 207 7.50 -8.61 -1.00
N THR A 208 8.61 -7.90 -0.84
CA THR A 208 9.95 -8.47 -0.89
C THR A 208 10.27 -9.28 0.36
N PHE A 209 9.59 -9.05 1.48
CA PHE A 209 9.80 -9.85 2.69
C PHE A 209 9.20 -11.24 2.54
N ARG A 210 8.02 -11.35 1.94
CA ARG A 210 7.37 -12.63 1.69
C ARG A 210 7.91 -13.34 0.45
N ARG A 211 8.32 -12.60 -0.57
CA ARG A 211 8.75 -13.13 -1.88
C ARG A 211 10.22 -12.85 -2.19
N ARG A 212 11.07 -12.86 -1.16
CA ARG A 212 12.47 -12.44 -1.25
C ARG A 212 13.26 -13.13 -2.35
N SER A 213 13.04 -14.42 -2.57
CA SER A 213 13.74 -15.22 -3.60
C SER A 213 13.31 -14.85 -5.03
N GLN A 214 12.09 -14.35 -5.20
CA GLN A 214 11.48 -14.08 -6.51
C GLN A 214 11.51 -12.58 -6.86
N ALA A 215 11.51 -11.69 -5.85
CA ALA A 215 11.30 -10.25 -6.01
C ALA A 215 12.24 -9.58 -7.02
N ARG A 216 13.49 -10.04 -7.14
CA ARG A 216 14.42 -9.54 -8.18
C ARG A 216 13.98 -9.95 -9.58
N ALA A 217 13.67 -11.23 -9.79
CA ALA A 217 13.23 -11.72 -11.09
C ALA A 217 11.90 -11.06 -11.51
N GLU A 218 11.01 -10.85 -10.55
CA GLU A 218 9.74 -10.17 -10.78
C GLU A 218 9.94 -8.71 -11.17
N LEU A 219 10.83 -7.98 -10.47
CA LEU A 219 11.16 -6.60 -10.84
C LEU A 219 11.77 -6.51 -12.24
N ILE A 220 12.59 -7.49 -12.63
CA ILE A 220 13.15 -7.58 -13.99
C ILE A 220 12.04 -7.80 -15.02
N GLN A 221 11.11 -8.73 -14.78
CA GLN A 221 9.98 -8.95 -15.70
C GLN A 221 9.13 -7.69 -15.86
N TRP A 222 8.89 -6.97 -14.77
CA TRP A 222 8.20 -5.67 -14.81
C TRP A 222 8.99 -4.62 -15.58
N ALA A 223 10.30 -4.52 -15.38
CA ALA A 223 11.19 -3.62 -16.11
C ALA A 223 11.20 -3.90 -17.61
N GLU A 224 11.29 -5.18 -18.00
CA GLU A 224 11.26 -5.65 -19.39
C GLU A 224 9.92 -5.34 -20.05
N PHE A 225 8.81 -5.66 -19.39
CA PHE A 225 7.46 -5.36 -19.89
C PHE A 225 7.24 -3.84 -20.10
N LEU A 226 7.72 -3.03 -19.15
CA LEU A 226 7.60 -1.57 -19.21
C LEU A 226 8.68 -0.90 -20.08
N GLY A 227 9.62 -1.66 -20.65
CA GLY A 227 10.74 -1.12 -21.43
C GLY A 227 11.60 -0.11 -20.67
N THR A 228 11.65 -0.21 -19.34
CA THR A 228 12.21 0.83 -18.45
C THR A 228 13.30 0.24 -17.58
N PRO A 229 14.49 0.86 -17.46
CA PRO A 229 15.57 0.34 -16.65
C PRO A 229 15.24 0.37 -15.15
N ILE A 230 15.85 -0.55 -14.39
CA ILE A 230 15.74 -0.58 -12.93
C ILE A 230 16.69 0.47 -12.33
N HIS A 231 16.14 1.37 -11.52
CA HIS A 231 16.89 2.34 -10.73
C HIS A 231 17.06 1.84 -9.30
N TYR A 232 18.29 1.88 -8.78
CA TYR A 232 18.58 1.49 -7.39
C TYR A 232 18.86 2.72 -6.55
N GLU A 233 17.89 3.18 -5.78
CA GLU A 233 18.06 4.28 -4.85
C GLU A 233 18.82 3.83 -3.59
N PRO A 234 19.82 4.60 -3.13
CA PRO A 234 20.33 4.43 -1.78
C PRO A 234 19.17 4.65 -0.81
N SER A 235 18.91 3.74 0.14
CA SER A 235 17.86 3.99 1.13
C SER A 235 18.21 5.27 1.91
N ASP A 236 17.26 6.20 2.02
CA ASP A 236 17.43 7.36 2.89
C ASP A 236 17.82 6.89 4.30
N VAL A 237 18.88 7.51 4.80
CA VAL A 237 19.58 7.19 6.05
C VAL A 237 18.65 7.21 7.28
N TYR A 238 17.44 7.77 7.16
CA TYR A 238 16.54 8.03 8.27
C TYR A 238 15.47 6.96 8.55
N HIS A 239 15.28 5.95 7.69
CA HIS A 239 14.14 5.02 7.85
C HIS A 239 14.45 3.55 8.18
N ASN A 240 15.70 3.12 8.34
CA ASN A 240 15.98 1.73 8.77
C ASN A 240 17.24 1.60 9.64
N LEU A 241 17.05 1.68 10.95
CA LEU A 241 18.03 1.22 11.95
C LEU A 241 18.22 -0.31 11.97
N HIS A 242 17.64 -1.08 11.03
CA HIS A 242 17.64 -2.55 11.10
C HIS A 242 17.97 -3.34 9.82
N THR A 243 18.36 -2.73 8.69
CA THR A 243 18.69 -3.53 7.49
C THR A 243 19.93 -3.06 6.75
N SER A 244 21.10 -3.43 7.28
CA SER A 244 22.38 -3.34 6.58
C SER A 244 22.34 -4.14 5.26
N GLY A 245 22.29 -3.44 4.13
CA GLY A 245 22.53 -4.01 2.78
C GLY A 245 21.31 -4.07 1.83
N TYR A 246 20.14 -3.57 2.22
CA TYR A 246 18.95 -3.49 1.36
C TYR A 246 18.71 -2.06 0.88
N ASN A 247 18.42 -1.92 -0.41
CA ASN A 247 18.13 -0.65 -1.06
C ASN A 247 16.73 -0.70 -1.69
N SER A 248 16.15 0.47 -1.96
CA SER A 248 14.96 0.54 -2.81
C SER A 248 15.41 0.35 -4.27
N ALA A 249 14.77 -0.57 -4.97
CA ALA A 249 14.91 -0.76 -6.41
C ALA A 249 13.56 -0.43 -7.04
N GLN A 250 13.58 0.45 -8.03
CA GLN A 250 12.38 1.05 -8.60
C GLN A 250 12.40 0.98 -10.13
N VAL A 251 11.22 0.81 -10.71
CA VAL A 251 10.95 0.99 -12.14
C VAL A 251 9.86 2.04 -12.23
N THR A 252 10.15 3.18 -12.86
CA THR A 252 9.20 4.30 -12.98
C THR A 252 8.98 4.64 -14.44
N THR A 253 7.72 4.63 -14.87
CA THR A 253 7.33 4.92 -16.27
C THR A 253 5.94 5.54 -16.34
N HIS A 254 5.46 5.78 -17.57
CA HIS A 254 4.09 6.22 -17.81
C HIS A 254 3.37 5.21 -18.72
N VAL A 255 2.15 4.81 -18.35
CA VAL A 255 1.26 3.98 -19.18
C VAL A 255 -0.07 4.72 -19.32
N ASP A 256 -0.50 4.96 -20.55
CA ASP A 256 -1.74 5.70 -20.88
C ASP A 256 -1.88 7.03 -20.11
N GLY A 257 -0.77 7.74 -19.90
CA GLY A 257 -0.72 9.02 -19.19
C GLY A 257 -0.76 8.92 -17.66
N VAL A 258 -0.70 7.71 -17.09
CA VAL A 258 -0.61 7.46 -15.64
C VAL A 258 0.82 7.13 -15.25
N SER A 259 1.37 7.85 -14.28
CA SER A 259 2.69 7.53 -13.71
C SER A 259 2.60 6.25 -12.89
N ILE A 260 3.52 5.30 -13.14
CA ILE A 260 3.58 4.03 -12.42
C ILE A 260 4.98 3.88 -11.84
N THR A 261 5.05 3.64 -10.53
CA THR A 261 6.29 3.33 -9.84
C THR A 261 6.20 1.95 -9.18
N ILE A 262 7.03 1.01 -9.63
CA ILE A 262 7.11 -0.34 -9.08
C ILE A 262 8.34 -0.44 -8.20
N THR A 263 8.12 -0.67 -6.91
CA THR A 263 9.18 -0.72 -5.90
C THR A 263 9.37 -2.13 -5.35
N ALA A 264 10.63 -2.53 -5.20
CA ALA A 264 11.04 -3.70 -4.44
C ALA A 264 12.21 -3.37 -3.50
N THR A 265 12.24 -3.98 -2.32
CA THR A 265 13.32 -3.78 -1.34
C THR A 265 14.40 -4.84 -1.55
N LEU A 266 15.35 -4.59 -2.44
CA LEU A 266 16.33 -5.57 -2.89
C LEU A 266 17.75 -5.28 -2.37
N ARG A 267 18.56 -6.32 -2.18
CA ARG A 267 20.00 -6.14 -2.06
C ARG A 267 20.55 -5.68 -3.42
N ARG A 268 21.44 -4.68 -3.42
CA ARG A 268 22.16 -4.28 -4.64
C ARG A 268 22.94 -5.47 -5.20
N PRO A 269 22.97 -5.69 -6.52
CA PRO A 269 23.87 -6.65 -7.13
C PRO A 269 25.31 -6.40 -6.69
N LEU A 270 26.07 -7.46 -6.38
CA LEU A 270 27.49 -7.34 -6.04
C LEU A 270 28.27 -6.66 -7.18
N SER A 271 27.83 -6.87 -8.44
CA SER A 271 28.38 -6.20 -9.64
C SER A 271 28.46 -4.68 -9.53
N ASP A 272 27.54 -4.09 -8.79
CA ASP A 272 27.33 -2.64 -8.71
C ASP A 272 27.92 -2.07 -7.42
N MET A 273 28.47 -2.92 -6.56
CA MET A 273 29.20 -2.49 -5.37
C MET A 273 30.61 -2.05 -5.75
N ARG A 274 31.04 -0.89 -5.24
CA ARG A 274 32.37 -0.30 -5.51
C ARG A 274 33.55 -1.29 -5.36
N PRO A 275 33.59 -2.17 -4.33
CA PRO A 275 34.68 -3.15 -4.20
C PRO A 275 34.75 -4.13 -5.36
N TRP A 276 33.60 -4.58 -5.88
CA TRP A 276 33.54 -5.50 -7.00
C TRP A 276 33.86 -4.84 -8.34
N GLN A 277 33.42 -3.59 -8.53
CA GLN A 277 33.83 -2.80 -9.71
C GLN A 277 35.35 -2.57 -9.72
N ALA A 278 35.97 -2.35 -8.56
CA ALA A 278 37.42 -2.24 -8.43
C ALA A 278 38.13 -3.56 -8.74
N LEU A 279 37.60 -4.70 -8.29
CA LEU A 279 38.08 -6.05 -8.66
C LEU A 279 37.95 -6.30 -10.17
N ARG A 280 36.78 -6.04 -10.76
CA ARG A 280 36.54 -6.22 -12.20
C ARG A 280 37.50 -5.38 -13.04
N ARG A 281 37.74 -4.12 -12.65
CA ARG A 281 38.74 -3.23 -13.30
C ARG A 281 40.16 -3.76 -13.17
N ARG A 282 40.53 -4.41 -12.07
CA ARG A 282 41.84 -5.04 -11.91
C ARG A 282 42.00 -6.24 -12.86
N PHE A 283 40.99 -7.10 -12.97
CA PHE A 283 41.03 -8.28 -13.84
C PHE A 283 40.90 -7.98 -15.34
N THR A 284 40.17 -6.94 -15.73
CA THR A 284 40.14 -6.51 -17.15
C THR A 284 41.42 -5.80 -17.57
N ARG A 285 42.13 -5.15 -16.63
CA ARG A 285 43.41 -4.50 -16.91
C ARG A 285 44.58 -5.48 -17.08
N THR A 286 44.55 -6.63 -16.42
CA THR A 286 45.53 -7.71 -16.61
C THR A 286 45.28 -8.56 -17.87
N ALA A 287 44.04 -8.65 -18.36
CA ALA A 287 43.72 -9.36 -19.60
C ALA A 287 44.09 -8.58 -20.88
N GLY A 288 44.30 -7.27 -20.78
CA GLY A 288 44.63 -6.39 -21.91
C GLY A 288 46.13 -6.16 -22.17
N SER A 289 47.02 -6.62 -21.27
CA SER A 289 48.46 -6.50 -21.48
C SER A 289 49.01 -7.76 -22.15
N LYS A 290 49.09 -7.76 -23.49
CA LYS A 290 50.01 -8.66 -24.20
C LYS A 290 51.44 -8.32 -23.77
N PRO A 291 52.31 -9.30 -23.49
CA PRO A 291 53.71 -9.01 -23.23
C PRO A 291 54.35 -8.50 -24.51
N THR A 292 54.79 -7.23 -24.50
CA THR A 292 55.68 -6.70 -25.54
C THR A 292 57.02 -7.39 -25.40
N THR A 293 57.31 -8.34 -26.28
CA THR A 293 58.64 -8.95 -26.39
C THR A 293 59.56 -7.94 -27.07
N THR A 294 60.36 -7.22 -26.30
CA THR A 294 61.50 -6.45 -26.84
C THR A 294 62.64 -7.42 -27.15
N ARG A 295 63.11 -7.37 -28.40
CA ARG A 295 64.34 -7.98 -28.88
C ARG A 295 65.57 -7.27 -28.32
#